data_AF-A0A1C5JRA5-F1
#
_entry.id   AF-A0A1C5JRA5-F1
#
_cell.length_a   1.000
_cell.length_b   1.000
_cell.length_c   1.000
_cell.angle_alpha   90.00
_cell.angle_beta   90.00
_cell.angle_gamma   90.00
#
_symmetry.space_group_name_H-M   'P 1'
#
loop_
_entity.id
_entity.type
_entity.pdbx_description
1 polymer ?
#
loop_
_entity_poly.entity_id
_entity_poly.type
_entity_poly.pdbx_seq_one_letter_code
_entity_poly.pdbx_strand_id
1 'polypeptide(L)'
;MRKIPTLFRRDPDDRLKPGKAHPPGYRPVATDEATGKTVGWEPIARSSFATFHAEALAAHRGEPRHGTYELIGPKINGNPEGVRGHELVAHADAERLEVPRDVDGLREWLLAHPAYEGVVWHHPDGRRAKLKRRDFA
;
A
#
# COMPACT_ATOMS: atom_id res chain seq x y z
N MET A 1 -21.27 0.80 -17.83
CA MET A 1 -19.79 0.86 -17.88
C MET A 1 -19.26 0.98 -16.45
N ARG A 2 -19.03 -0.14 -15.76
CA ARG A 2 -18.49 -0.13 -14.39
C ARG A 2 -16.98 0.12 -14.47
N LYS A 3 -16.56 1.35 -14.15
CA LYS A 3 -15.13 1.73 -14.09
C LYS A 3 -14.46 0.92 -12.98
N ILE A 4 -13.36 0.26 -13.33
CA ILE A 4 -12.50 -0.52 -12.43
C ILE A 4 -11.96 0.40 -11.30
N PRO A 5 -11.80 -0.07 -10.04
CA PRO A 5 -11.38 0.76 -8.91
C PRO A 5 -9.91 1.20 -8.89
N THR A 6 -9.09 0.76 -9.84
CA THR A 6 -7.64 1.08 -9.93
C THR A 6 -7.37 2.51 -10.40
N LEU A 7 -8.28 3.46 -10.14
CA LEU A 7 -8.11 4.87 -10.53
C LEU A 7 -7.60 5.75 -9.40
N PHE A 8 -7.30 5.17 -8.24
CA PHE A 8 -6.91 5.92 -7.07
C PHE A 8 -5.69 5.32 -6.39
N ARG A 9 -4.77 6.18 -5.95
CA ARG A 9 -3.75 5.82 -4.96
C ARG A 9 -4.19 6.31 -3.58
N ARG A 10 -3.75 5.62 -2.53
CA ARG A 10 -3.83 6.19 -1.18
C ARG A 10 -2.87 7.38 -1.12
N ASP A 11 -3.30 8.49 -0.52
CA ASP A 11 -2.41 9.63 -0.27
C ASP A 11 -1.17 9.11 0.51
N PRO A 12 0.02 9.11 -0.10
CA PRO A 12 1.19 8.44 0.47
C PRO A 12 1.77 9.16 1.68
N ASP A 13 1.29 10.37 1.99
CA ASP A 13 1.98 11.26 2.91
C ASP A 13 1.11 11.81 4.05
N ASP A 14 -0.14 11.35 4.20
CA ASP A 14 -1.12 11.90 5.15
C ASP A 14 -1.11 13.46 5.13
N ARG A 15 -0.94 14.03 3.92
CA ARG A 15 -0.35 15.37 3.73
C ARG A 15 -1.34 16.51 3.92
N LEU A 16 -2.63 16.18 4.07
CA LEU A 16 -3.67 17.16 4.35
C LEU A 16 -3.64 17.51 5.83
N LYS A 17 -2.72 18.43 6.11
CA LYS A 17 -2.68 19.19 7.37
C LYS A 17 -4.03 19.90 7.57
N PRO A 18 -4.46 20.10 8.83
CA PRO A 18 -5.67 20.88 9.13
C PRO A 18 -5.73 22.19 8.35
N GLY A 19 -6.88 22.47 7.73
CA GLY A 19 -7.15 23.71 7.01
C GLY A 19 -6.63 23.79 5.56
N LYS A 20 -6.00 22.74 5.01
CA LYS A 20 -5.65 22.71 3.57
C LYS A 20 -6.80 22.18 2.71
N ALA A 21 -7.06 22.87 1.60
CA ALA A 21 -8.02 22.41 0.60
C ALA A 21 -7.58 21.08 -0.02
N HIS A 22 -8.54 20.17 -0.18
CA HIS A 22 -8.30 18.89 -0.82
C HIS A 22 -8.00 19.07 -2.32
N PRO A 23 -7.03 18.32 -2.88
CA PRO A 23 -6.81 18.29 -4.32
C PRO A 23 -8.09 17.87 -5.06
N PRO A 24 -8.35 18.38 -6.28
CA PRO A 24 -9.44 17.91 -7.13
C PRO A 24 -9.52 16.38 -7.24
N GLY A 25 -10.70 15.84 -6.92
CA GLY A 25 -10.97 14.40 -6.97
C GLY A 25 -10.50 13.60 -5.74
N TYR A 26 -9.91 14.24 -4.73
CA TYR A 26 -9.58 13.59 -3.45
C TYR A 26 -10.85 13.08 -2.75
N ARG A 27 -10.78 11.87 -2.19
CA ARG A 27 -11.88 11.26 -1.45
C ARG A 27 -11.43 10.93 -0.03
N PRO A 28 -11.82 11.71 0.99
CA PRO A 28 -11.45 11.43 2.37
C PRO A 28 -12.05 10.09 2.84
N VAL A 29 -11.34 9.41 3.73
CA VAL A 29 -11.76 8.13 4.34
C VAL A 29 -11.87 8.27 5.85
N ALA A 30 -10.86 8.83 6.50
CA ALA A 30 -10.87 9.04 7.94
C ALA A 30 -9.98 10.24 8.31
N THR A 31 -10.31 10.90 9.41
CA THR A 31 -9.48 11.93 10.03
C THR A 31 -9.09 11.45 11.42
N ASP A 32 -7.80 11.47 11.68
CA ASP A 32 -7.24 11.18 13.01
C ASP A 32 -7.46 12.41 13.90
N GLU A 33 -8.19 12.26 15.00
CA GLU A 33 -8.55 13.37 15.90
C GLU A 33 -7.35 13.92 16.67
N ALA A 34 -6.38 13.07 17.00
CA ALA A 34 -5.20 13.47 17.77
C ALA A 34 -4.23 14.33 16.94
N THR A 35 -4.13 14.04 15.64
CA THR A 35 -3.19 14.70 14.73
C THR A 35 -3.85 15.67 13.75
N GLY A 36 -5.19 15.59 13.60
CA GLY A 36 -5.98 16.33 12.61
C GLY A 36 -5.70 15.91 11.16
N LYS A 37 -4.97 14.81 10.94
CA LYS A 37 -4.59 14.34 9.60
C LYS A 37 -5.72 13.58 8.96
N THR A 38 -6.01 13.89 7.70
CA THR A 38 -7.01 13.16 6.92
C THR A 38 -6.33 12.21 5.94
N VAL A 39 -6.72 10.94 5.99
CA VAL A 39 -6.32 9.90 5.04
C VAL A 39 -7.42 9.71 4.00
N GLY A 40 -7.02 9.45 2.75
CA GLY A 40 -7.97 9.37 1.65
C GLY A 40 -7.33 8.89 0.35
N TRP A 41 -8.13 8.98 -0.71
CA TRP A 41 -7.82 8.50 -2.05
C TRP A 41 -7.64 9.66 -3.02
N GLU A 42 -6.58 9.61 -3.82
CA GLU A 42 -6.30 10.57 -4.89
C GLU A 42 -6.37 9.91 -6.26
N PRO A 43 -6.88 10.59 -7.31
CA PRO A 43 -6.83 10.06 -8.66
C PRO A 43 -5.38 9.74 -9.09
N ILE A 44 -5.13 8.51 -9.54
CA ILE A 44 -3.80 8.04 -9.91
C ILE A 44 -3.20 8.85 -11.07
N ALA A 45 -4.03 9.39 -11.95
CA ALA A 45 -3.62 10.23 -13.08
C ALA A 45 -2.83 11.49 -12.67
N ARG A 46 -2.90 11.88 -11.38
CA ARG A 46 -2.17 13.02 -10.82
C ARG A 46 -0.86 12.64 -10.13
N SER A 47 -0.51 11.36 -10.16
CA SER A 47 0.68 10.80 -9.55
C SER A 47 1.82 10.70 -10.56
N SER A 48 3.06 10.85 -10.10
CA SER A 48 4.27 10.47 -10.84
C SER A 48 4.29 8.97 -11.21
N PHE A 49 3.47 8.14 -10.57
CA PHE A 49 3.35 6.71 -10.85
C PHE A 49 2.26 6.37 -11.89
N ALA A 50 1.58 7.36 -12.47
CA ALA A 50 0.45 7.15 -13.38
C ALA A 50 0.80 6.24 -14.57
N THR A 51 1.96 6.45 -15.19
CA THR A 51 2.43 5.65 -16.32
C THR A 51 2.63 4.18 -15.94
N PHE A 52 3.37 3.93 -14.84
CA PHE A 52 3.66 2.56 -14.39
C PHE A 52 2.42 1.83 -13.91
N HIS A 53 1.49 2.55 -13.28
CA HIS A 53 0.18 2.02 -12.94
C HIS A 53 -0.61 1.61 -14.20
N ALA A 54 -0.60 2.43 -15.26
CA ALA A 54 -1.27 2.09 -16.51
C ALA A 54 -0.66 0.87 -17.19
N GLU A 55 0.68 0.76 -17.18
CA GLU A 55 1.39 -0.43 -17.66
C GLU A 55 0.99 -1.69 -16.87
N ALA A 56 0.97 -1.60 -15.54
CA ALA A 56 0.55 -2.71 -14.68
C ALA A 56 -0.90 -3.12 -14.89
N LEU A 57 -1.80 -2.16 -15.10
CA LEU A 57 -3.20 -2.43 -15.39
C LEU A 57 -3.40 -3.10 -16.77
N ALA A 58 -2.62 -2.67 -17.78
CA ALA A 58 -2.65 -3.29 -19.10
C ALA A 58 -2.08 -4.72 -19.10
N ALA A 59 -1.10 -4.99 -18.24
CA ALA A 59 -0.51 -6.32 -18.07
C ALA A 59 -1.33 -7.25 -17.16
N HIS A 60 -2.29 -6.70 -16.38
CA HIS A 60 -3.06 -7.47 -15.41
C HIS A 60 -3.90 -8.55 -16.10
N ARG A 61 -3.71 -9.81 -15.68
CA ARG A 61 -4.44 -10.95 -16.21
C ARG A 61 -5.63 -11.26 -15.31
N GLY A 62 -6.81 -11.38 -15.90
CA GLY A 62 -8.05 -11.70 -15.18
C GLY A 62 -8.89 -10.46 -14.86
N GLU A 63 -10.03 -10.69 -14.22
CA GLU A 63 -10.93 -9.61 -13.82
C GLU A 63 -10.38 -8.89 -12.58
N PRO A 64 -10.24 -7.56 -12.63
CA PRO A 64 -9.86 -6.79 -11.46
C PRO A 64 -10.87 -6.97 -10.33
N ARG A 65 -10.37 -7.39 -9.16
CA ARG A 65 -11.17 -7.51 -7.95
C ARG A 65 -11.25 -6.16 -7.25
N HIS A 66 -12.33 -5.94 -6.52
CA HIS A 66 -12.39 -4.81 -5.60
C HIS A 66 -11.42 -5.03 -4.44
N GLY A 67 -10.53 -4.07 -4.19
CA GLY A 67 -9.54 -4.17 -3.13
C GLY A 67 -8.43 -3.15 -3.25
N THR A 68 -7.47 -3.24 -2.34
CA THR A 68 -6.23 -2.46 -2.40
C THR A 68 -5.14 -3.29 -3.05
N TYR A 69 -4.33 -2.64 -3.88
CA TYR A 69 -3.23 -3.25 -4.61
C TYR A 69 -1.93 -2.53 -4.30
N GLU A 70 -0.84 -3.27 -4.29
CA GLU A 70 0.51 -2.73 -4.31
C GLU A 70 0.97 -2.65 -5.77
N LEU A 71 1.49 -1.49 -6.17
CA LEU A 71 2.15 -1.33 -7.47
C LEU A 71 3.61 -1.71 -7.28
N ILE A 72 4.10 -2.71 -8.00
CA ILE A 72 5.50 -3.15 -7.96
C ILE A 72 6.15 -3.03 -9.34
N GLY A 73 7.48 -3.04 -9.39
CA GLY A 73 8.22 -3.23 -10.64
C GLY A 73 9.49 -2.42 -10.81
N PRO A 74 10.10 -2.46 -12.01
CA PRO A 74 11.44 -1.92 -12.29
C PRO A 74 11.64 -0.44 -11.94
N LYS A 75 10.58 0.37 -11.96
CA LYS A 75 10.61 1.79 -11.61
C LYS A 75 10.01 2.10 -10.24
N ILE A 76 9.71 1.08 -9.45
CA ILE A 76 9.11 1.21 -8.12
C ILE A 76 10.09 0.71 -7.06
N ASN A 77 10.50 1.60 -6.16
CA ASN A 77 11.31 1.28 -4.97
C ASN A 77 12.55 0.39 -5.21
N GLY A 78 13.18 0.46 -6.39
CA GLY A 78 14.34 -0.36 -6.73
C GLY A 78 14.03 -1.82 -7.12
N ASN A 79 12.75 -2.17 -7.33
CA ASN A 79 12.27 -3.49 -7.76
C ASN A 79 12.70 -4.64 -6.83
N PRO A 80 12.38 -4.58 -5.52
CA PRO A 80 12.77 -5.63 -4.58
C PRO A 80 12.19 -7.01 -4.95
N GLU A 81 11.06 -7.05 -5.67
CA GLU A 81 10.44 -8.28 -6.16
C GLU A 81 11.11 -8.86 -7.41
N GLY A 82 12.02 -8.12 -8.06
CA GLY A 82 12.76 -8.60 -9.22
C GLY A 82 11.89 -8.88 -10.46
N VAL A 83 10.67 -8.33 -10.53
CA VAL A 83 9.75 -8.55 -11.65
C VAL A 83 10.24 -7.84 -12.92
N ARG A 84 9.88 -8.38 -14.09
CA ARG A 84 10.32 -7.85 -15.39
C ARG A 84 9.54 -6.62 -15.86
N GLY A 85 8.30 -6.48 -15.40
CA GLY A 85 7.40 -5.37 -15.75
C GLY A 85 6.69 -4.85 -14.51
N HIS A 86 5.87 -3.81 -14.69
CA HIS A 86 5.05 -3.29 -13.60
C HIS A 86 3.84 -4.19 -13.38
N GLU A 87 3.50 -4.46 -12.12
CA GLU A 87 2.41 -5.36 -11.74
C GLU A 87 1.59 -4.76 -10.59
N LEU A 88 0.30 -5.13 -10.54
CA LEU A 88 -0.59 -4.84 -9.43
C LEU A 88 -0.82 -6.12 -8.62
N VAL A 89 -0.26 -6.17 -7.42
CA VAL A 89 -0.42 -7.31 -6.50
C VAL A 89 -1.52 -6.99 -5.49
N ALA A 90 -2.54 -7.83 -5.40
CA ALA A 90 -3.61 -7.59 -4.44
C ALA A 90 -3.11 -7.84 -3.01
N HIS A 91 -3.38 -6.91 -2.10
CA HIS A 91 -3.06 -7.11 -0.67
C HIS A 91 -3.79 -8.33 -0.08
N ALA A 92 -4.93 -8.71 -0.66
CA ALA A 92 -5.69 -9.89 -0.25
C ALA A 92 -4.97 -11.21 -0.55
N ASP A 93 -4.01 -11.21 -1.48
CA ASP A 93 -3.21 -12.39 -1.85
C ASP A 93 -1.87 -12.42 -1.10
N ALA A 94 -1.63 -11.49 -0.18
CA ALA A 94 -0.43 -11.48 0.64
C ALA A 94 -0.31 -12.77 1.45
N GLU A 95 0.92 -13.27 1.57
CA GLU A 95 1.22 -14.48 2.33
C GLU A 95 0.77 -14.34 3.78
N ARG A 96 0.12 -15.39 4.31
CA ARG A 96 -0.25 -15.46 5.72
C ARG A 96 0.91 -16.07 6.49
N LEU A 97 1.52 -15.26 7.34
CA LEU A 97 2.69 -15.63 8.11
C LEU A 97 2.29 -15.90 9.56
N GLU A 98 2.78 -17.01 10.11
CA GLU A 98 2.78 -17.24 11.55
C GLU A 98 4.08 -16.69 12.11
N VAL A 99 3.99 -15.58 12.87
CA VAL A 99 5.14 -14.86 13.43
C VAL A 99 4.99 -14.72 14.95
N PRO A 100 6.10 -14.61 15.69
CA PRO A 100 6.06 -14.28 17.12
C PRO A 100 5.28 -12.98 17.38
N ARG A 101 4.81 -12.79 18.63
CA ARG A 101 4.04 -11.59 19.01
C ARG A 101 4.74 -10.73 20.05
N ASP A 102 5.86 -11.19 20.59
CA ASP A 102 6.78 -10.40 21.40
C ASP A 102 7.81 -9.69 20.52
N VAL A 103 8.38 -8.60 21.03
CA VAL A 103 9.26 -7.71 20.27
C VAL A 103 10.55 -8.40 19.84
N ASP A 104 11.16 -9.19 20.72
CA ASP A 104 12.44 -9.86 20.47
C ASP A 104 12.28 -10.95 19.40
N GLY A 105 11.25 -11.80 19.54
CA GLY A 105 10.92 -12.81 18.55
C GLY A 105 10.56 -12.20 17.19
N LEU A 106 9.83 -11.07 17.16
CA LEU A 106 9.54 -10.36 15.92
C LEU A 106 10.79 -9.82 15.25
N ARG A 107 11.71 -9.25 16.03
CA ARG A 107 13.00 -8.75 15.54
C ARG A 107 13.83 -9.88 14.93
N GLU A 108 14.01 -10.97 15.67
CA GLU A 108 14.77 -12.14 15.22
C GLU A 108 14.16 -12.74 13.95
N TRP A 109 12.84 -12.92 13.94
CA TRP A 109 12.12 -13.46 12.78
C TRP A 109 12.30 -12.56 11.55
N LEU A 110 12.11 -11.25 11.66
CA LEU A 110 12.25 -10.33 10.52
C LEU A 110 13.67 -10.26 9.97
N LEU A 111 14.69 -10.31 10.83
CA LEU A 111 16.09 -10.30 10.41
C LEU A 111 16.49 -11.63 9.74
N ALA A 112 15.89 -12.75 10.16
CA ALA A 112 16.10 -14.06 9.54
C ALA A 112 15.39 -14.22 8.17
N HIS A 113 14.41 -13.36 7.85
CA HIS A 113 13.65 -13.42 6.59
C HIS A 113 13.78 -12.13 5.77
N PRO A 114 14.96 -11.87 5.16
CA PRO A 114 15.26 -10.60 4.49
C PRO A 114 14.42 -10.35 3.23
N ALA A 115 13.72 -11.37 2.70
CA ALA A 115 12.81 -11.25 1.57
C ALA A 115 11.57 -10.39 1.87
N TYR A 116 11.17 -10.27 3.15
CA TYR A 116 10.02 -9.46 3.55
C TYR A 116 10.46 -8.06 3.99
N GLU A 117 9.78 -7.01 3.50
CA GLU A 117 9.99 -5.63 4.02
C GLU A 117 9.47 -5.52 5.48
N GLY A 118 8.41 -6.24 5.81
CA GLY A 118 7.72 -6.15 7.09
C GLY A 118 6.47 -7.02 7.17
N VAL A 119 5.77 -6.90 8.30
CA VAL A 119 4.51 -7.61 8.57
C VAL A 119 3.38 -6.60 8.78
N VAL A 120 2.18 -6.92 8.30
CA VAL A 120 0.96 -6.14 8.50
C VAL A 120 -0.07 -7.02 9.17
N TRP A 121 -0.63 -6.55 10.29
CA TRP A 121 -1.73 -7.21 11.00
C TRP A 121 -3.05 -6.52 10.68
N HIS A 122 -4.09 -7.34 10.53
CA HIS A 122 -5.47 -6.91 10.32
C HIS A 122 -6.31 -7.43 11.48
N HIS A 123 -6.87 -6.52 12.28
CA HIS A 123 -7.81 -6.88 13.34
C HIS A 123 -9.24 -6.96 12.76
N PRO A 124 -10.11 -7.86 13.24
CA PRO A 124 -11.48 -8.00 12.75
C PRO A 124 -12.33 -6.72 12.83
N ASP A 125 -12.03 -5.82 13.76
CA ASP A 125 -12.69 -4.50 13.88
C ASP A 125 -12.20 -3.45 12.87
N GLY A 126 -11.30 -3.83 11.96
CA GLY A 126 -10.76 -2.96 10.92
C GLY A 126 -9.46 -2.24 11.28
N ARG A 127 -9.00 -2.29 12.54
CA ARG A 127 -7.67 -1.77 12.91
C ARG A 127 -6.57 -2.52 12.17
N ARG A 128 -5.48 -1.79 11.88
CA ARG A 128 -4.29 -2.36 11.24
C ARG A 128 -3.04 -1.88 11.97
N ALA A 129 -2.05 -2.75 12.05
CA ALA A 129 -0.72 -2.43 12.53
C ALA A 129 0.30 -2.89 11.50
N LYS A 130 1.46 -2.23 11.44
CA LYS A 130 2.57 -2.66 10.58
C LYS A 130 3.89 -2.53 11.32
N LEU A 131 4.81 -3.42 11.00
CA LEU A 131 6.17 -3.43 11.51
C LEU A 131 7.12 -3.63 10.33
N LYS A 132 8.16 -2.80 10.22
CA LYS A 132 9.12 -2.88 9.11
C LYS A 132 10.45 -3.43 9.61
N ARG A 133 11.07 -4.32 8.84
CA ARG A 133 12.41 -4.87 9.12
C ARG A 133 13.46 -3.77 9.31
N ARG A 134 13.39 -2.72 8.50
CA ARG A 134 14.30 -1.57 8.57
C ARG A 134 14.23 -0.80 9.91
N ASP A 135 13.16 -0.97 10.68
CA ASP A 135 13.01 -0.29 11.97
C ASP A 135 13.84 -1.01 13.06
N PHE A 136 14.40 -2.20 12.77
CA PHE A 136 15.30 -2.98 13.65
C PHE A 136 16.76 -3.06 13.17
N ALA A 137 17.03 -2.61 11.95
CA ALA A 137 18.31 -2.76 11.25
C ALA A 137 19.15 -1.49 11.33
#